data_AF-A0AAP5JPV5-F1
#
_entry.id   AF-A0AAP5JPV5-F1
#
_cell.length_a   1.000
_cell.length_b   1.000
_cell.length_c   1.000
_cell.angle_alpha   90.00
_cell.angle_beta   90.00
_cell.angle_gamma   90.00
#
_symmetry.space_group_name_H-M   'P 1'
#
loop_
_entity.id
_entity.type
_entity.pdbx_description
1 polymer ?
#
loop_
_entity_poly.entity_id
_entity_poly.type
_entity_poly.pdbx_seq_one_letter_code
_entity_poly.pdbx_strand_id
1 'polypeptide(L)'
;MKKYRKKPVVVSAEQWWKVGDVPDAQIRELDPDGVCKNICKVCGNSVALHGHCKTLEGWLIVCPGDYIIQGVKGEYYPCKPDIFTETYESVETSENQLPKGTEVTSSEVEIQSTTTF
;
A
#
# COMPACT_ATOMS: atom_id res chain seq x y z
N MET A 1 15.52 20.65 28.78
CA MET A 1 15.47 20.14 27.38
C MET A 1 14.01 19.92 26.99
N LYS A 2 13.61 20.28 25.77
CA LYS A 2 12.26 19.99 25.25
C LYS A 2 12.28 18.61 24.56
N LYS A 3 11.30 17.76 24.86
CA LYS A 3 11.11 16.43 24.25
C LYS A 3 9.96 16.52 23.25
N TYR A 4 10.08 15.85 22.12
CA TYR A 4 9.06 15.79 21.07
C TYR A 4 8.79 14.34 20.68
N ARG A 5 7.57 14.04 20.25
CA ARG A 5 7.18 12.74 19.68
C ARG A 5 6.84 12.93 18.20
N LYS A 6 7.10 11.92 17.37
CA LYS A 6 6.59 11.88 15.98
C LYS A 6 5.06 11.81 16.01
N LYS A 7 4.42 12.40 15.00
CA LYS A 7 2.97 12.23 14.79
C LYS A 7 2.71 10.82 14.24
N PRO A 8 1.61 10.15 14.62
CA PRO A 8 1.22 8.90 13.99
C PRO A 8 0.83 9.19 12.53
N VAL A 9 1.40 8.42 11.59
CA VAL A 9 1.16 8.57 10.16
C VAL A 9 0.90 7.18 9.59
N VAL A 10 -0.24 7.02 8.92
CA VAL A 10 -0.52 5.85 8.08
C VAL A 10 0.09 6.12 6.70
N VAL A 11 0.79 5.14 6.15
CA VAL A 11 1.47 5.24 4.85
C VAL A 11 0.90 4.21 3.89
N SER A 12 0.95 4.51 2.59
CA SER A 12 0.76 3.50 1.53
C SER A 12 2.11 2.91 1.16
N ALA A 13 2.18 1.59 1.01
CA ALA A 13 3.40 0.92 0.60
C ALA A 13 3.08 -0.32 -0.24
N GLU A 14 3.89 -0.55 -1.28
CA GLU A 14 3.76 -1.70 -2.17
C GLU A 14 5.10 -2.39 -2.32
N GLN A 15 5.09 -3.71 -2.38
CA GLN A 15 6.31 -4.49 -2.57
C GLN A 15 6.72 -4.47 -4.04
N TRP A 16 7.99 -4.19 -4.30
CA TRP A 16 8.53 -4.00 -5.64
C TRP A 16 9.35 -5.21 -6.08
N TRP A 17 9.07 -5.74 -7.27
CA TRP A 17 9.81 -6.88 -7.84
C TRP A 17 10.48 -6.54 -9.16
N LYS A 18 9.86 -5.65 -9.95
CA LYS A 18 10.36 -5.16 -11.24
C LYS A 18 9.84 -3.76 -11.54
N VAL A 19 10.49 -3.12 -12.52
CA VAL A 19 10.04 -1.82 -13.02
C VAL A 19 8.61 -1.93 -13.55
N GLY A 20 7.75 -0.99 -13.12
CA GLY A 20 6.34 -0.94 -13.48
C GLY A 20 5.38 -1.50 -12.41
N ASP A 21 5.86 -2.22 -11.39
CA ASP A 21 4.98 -2.72 -10.32
C ASP A 21 4.34 -1.57 -9.50
N VAL A 22 5.12 -0.50 -9.26
CA VAL A 22 4.66 0.71 -8.57
C VAL A 22 4.73 1.87 -9.57
N PRO A 23 3.70 2.07 -10.42
CA PRO A 23 3.77 2.96 -11.58
C PRO A 23 3.91 4.43 -11.22
N ASP A 24 3.37 4.84 -10.07
CA ASP A 24 3.45 6.22 -9.60
C ASP A 24 4.86 6.57 -9.07
N ALA A 25 5.65 5.55 -8.70
CA ALA A 25 7.02 5.73 -8.30
C ALA A 25 7.93 5.84 -9.54
N GLN A 26 8.76 6.89 -9.58
CA GLN A 26 9.77 7.07 -10.62
C GLN A 26 10.92 6.07 -10.42
N ILE A 27 10.73 4.84 -10.90
CA ILE A 27 11.71 3.76 -10.85
C ILE A 27 12.13 3.39 -12.27
N ARG A 28 13.44 3.38 -12.53
CA ARG A 28 14.03 2.93 -13.79
C ARG A 28 14.89 1.70 -13.58
N GLU A 29 15.19 0.97 -14.65
CA GLU A 29 16.10 -0.17 -14.56
C GLU A 29 17.51 0.29 -14.17
N LEU A 30 18.16 -0.49 -13.30
CA LEU A 30 19.54 -0.20 -12.90
C LEU A 30 20.53 -0.47 -14.04
N ASP A 31 20.28 -1.53 -14.81
CA ASP A 31 21.09 -1.96 -15.94
C ASP A 31 20.17 -2.25 -17.15
N PRO A 32 19.77 -1.22 -17.91
CA PRO A 32 18.81 -1.36 -19.02
C PRO A 32 19.32 -2.28 -20.13
N ASP A 33 20.64 -2.36 -20.31
CA ASP A 33 21.26 -3.21 -21.32
C ASP A 33 21.41 -4.67 -20.86
N GLY A 34 21.19 -4.96 -19.57
CA GLY A 34 21.29 -6.29 -18.98
C GLY A 34 22.69 -6.92 -19.09
N VAL A 35 23.73 -6.11 -19.29
CA VAL A 35 25.10 -6.57 -19.53
C VAL A 35 25.77 -7.01 -18.23
N CYS A 36 25.35 -6.44 -17.10
CA CYS A 36 25.88 -6.71 -15.78
C CYS A 36 25.41 -8.07 -15.26
N LYS A 37 26.26 -9.09 -15.40
CA LYS A 37 26.04 -10.44 -14.86
C LYS A 37 26.41 -10.58 -13.39
N ASN A 38 26.63 -9.47 -12.69
CA ASN A 38 27.00 -9.49 -11.28
C ASN A 38 25.80 -9.84 -10.42
N ILE A 39 26.07 -10.54 -9.32
CA ILE A 39 25.08 -10.82 -8.28
C ILE A 39 25.17 -9.74 -7.20
N CYS A 40 24.02 -9.20 -6.80
CA CYS A 40 23.94 -8.22 -5.74
C CYS A 40 24.28 -8.87 -4.40
N LYS A 41 25.22 -8.27 -3.67
CA LYS A 41 25.66 -8.77 -2.35
C LYS A 41 24.60 -8.57 -1.25
N VAL A 42 23.60 -7.72 -1.48
CA VAL A 42 22.56 -7.38 -0.49
C VAL A 42 21.40 -8.38 -0.56
N CYS A 43 20.87 -8.65 -1.76
CA CYS A 43 19.69 -9.50 -1.93
C CYS A 43 19.98 -10.85 -2.58
N GLY A 44 21.20 -11.08 -3.10
CA GLY A 44 21.56 -12.32 -3.80
C GLY A 44 21.01 -12.48 -5.21
N ASN A 45 20.22 -11.52 -5.71
CA ASN A 45 19.67 -11.54 -7.06
C ASN A 45 20.62 -10.89 -8.08
N SER A 46 20.39 -11.16 -9.38
CA SER A 46 21.09 -10.47 -10.47
C SER A 46 20.90 -8.96 -10.36
N VAL A 47 21.98 -8.20 -10.56
CA VAL A 47 21.94 -6.72 -10.58
C VAL A 47 20.99 -6.21 -11.68
N ALA A 48 20.80 -6.96 -12.76
CA ALA A 48 19.84 -6.63 -13.82
C ALA A 48 18.37 -6.58 -13.35
N LEU A 49 18.04 -7.22 -12.22
CA LEU A 49 16.68 -7.18 -11.64
C LEU A 49 16.45 -5.98 -10.72
N HIS A 50 17.44 -5.11 -10.53
CA HIS A 50 17.33 -3.98 -9.63
C HIS A 50 16.82 -2.74 -10.34
N GLY A 51 16.22 -1.84 -9.55
CA GLY A 51 15.78 -0.54 -10.01
C GLY A 51 16.60 0.60 -9.40
N HIS A 52 16.49 1.77 -10.01
CA HIS A 52 16.86 3.06 -9.45
C HIS A 52 15.59 3.85 -9.17
N CYS A 53 15.24 4.01 -7.90
CA CYS A 53 14.11 4.82 -7.43
C CYS A 53 14.55 6.27 -7.21
N LYS A 54 13.79 7.22 -7.75
CA LYS A 54 14.02 8.64 -7.51
C LYS A 54 13.41 9.06 -6.17
N THR A 55 14.27 9.54 -5.29
CA THR A 55 13.91 10.06 -3.96
C THR A 55 14.31 11.54 -3.85
N LEU A 56 14.00 12.16 -2.71
CA LEU A 56 14.42 13.55 -2.45
C LEU A 56 15.94 13.67 -2.24
N GLU A 57 16.59 12.62 -1.75
CA GLU A 57 18.04 12.54 -1.57
C GLU A 57 18.79 12.17 -2.86
N GLY A 58 18.06 11.85 -3.93
CA GLY A 58 18.62 11.42 -5.22
C GLY A 58 18.16 10.03 -5.63
N TRP A 59 18.93 9.38 -6.49
CA TRP A 59 18.61 8.03 -6.96
C TRP A 59 19.11 6.98 -5.97
N LEU A 60 18.21 6.14 -5.48
CA LEU A 60 18.54 5.01 -4.61
C LEU A 60 18.28 3.69 -5.33
N ILE A 61 19.11 2.69 -5.03
CA ILE A 61 18.93 1.34 -5.58
C ILE A 61 17.78 0.66 -4.82
N VAL A 62 16.84 0.09 -5.56
CA VAL A 62 15.79 -0.79 -5.04
C VAL A 62 16.09 -2.23 -5.48
N CYS A 63 16.06 -3.15 -4.53
CA CYS A 63 16.21 -4.58 -4.77
C CYS A 63 14.82 -5.23 -4.94
N PRO A 64 14.71 -6.32 -5.72
CA PRO A 64 13.49 -7.12 -5.72
C PRO A 64 13.12 -7.56 -4.30
N GLY A 65 11.86 -7.35 -3.95
CA GLY A 65 11.29 -7.62 -2.64
C GLY A 65 11.26 -6.40 -1.72
N ASP A 66 11.98 -5.31 -1.99
CA ASP A 66 11.91 -4.08 -1.19
C ASP A 66 10.51 -3.44 -1.26
N TYR A 67 10.09 -2.74 -0.21
CA TYR A 67 8.87 -1.94 -0.21
C TYR A 67 9.13 -0.54 -0.77
N ILE A 68 8.20 -0.02 -1.56
CA ILE A 68 8.16 1.38 -1.98
C ILE A 68 7.08 2.07 -1.17
N ILE A 69 7.49 2.96 -0.28
CA ILE A 69 6.60 3.71 0.60
C ILE A 69 6.31 5.08 -0.02
N GLN A 70 5.03 5.46 -0.07
CA GLN A 70 4.61 6.82 -0.42
C GLN A 70 4.64 7.73 0.82
N GLY A 71 5.43 8.78 0.75
CA GLY A 71 5.53 9.84 1.75
C GLY A 71 4.39 10.85 1.67
N VAL A 72 4.35 11.75 2.67
CA VAL A 72 3.21 12.66 2.89
C VAL A 72 3.05 13.75 1.83
N LYS A 73 4.08 14.06 1.05
CA LYS A 73 4.00 15.00 -0.08
C LYS A 73 4.03 14.28 -1.44
N GLY A 74 3.77 12.97 -1.46
CA GLY A 74 3.79 12.14 -2.66
C GLY A 74 5.18 11.72 -3.12
N GLU A 75 6.21 11.92 -2.30
CA GLU A 75 7.53 11.35 -2.52
C GLU A 75 7.55 9.83 -2.33
N TYR A 76 8.50 9.13 -2.95
CA TYR A 76 8.63 7.68 -2.81
C TYR A 76 9.98 7.30 -2.24
N TYR A 77 9.99 6.27 -1.39
CA TYR A 77 11.19 5.77 -0.74
C TYR A 77 11.25 4.24 -0.75
N PRO A 78 12.38 3.64 -1.14
CA PRO A 78 12.59 2.21 -0.94
C PRO A 78 12.86 1.91 0.54
N CYS A 79 12.30 0.81 1.03
CA CYS A 79 12.45 0.32 2.39
C CYS A 79 12.71 -1.18 2.36
N LYS A 80 13.66 -1.66 3.18
CA LYS A 80 13.95 -3.09 3.24
C LYS A 80 12.82 -3.86 3.93
N PRO A 81 12.50 -5.10 3.51
CA PRO A 81 11.33 -5.82 4.02
C PRO A 81 11.36 -6.12 5.52
N ASP A 82 12.54 -6.43 6.03
CA ASP A 82 12.83 -6.61 7.45
C ASP A 82 12.54 -5.31 8.23
N ILE A 83 13.09 -4.18 7.77
CA ILE A 83 12.86 -2.86 8.38
C ILE A 83 11.38 -2.47 8.31
N PHE A 84 10.72 -2.73 7.17
CA PHE A 84 9.32 -2.41 6.96
C PHE A 84 8.43 -3.16 7.96
N THR A 85 8.62 -4.47 8.09
CA THR A 85 7.84 -5.34 8.98
C THR A 85 8.08 -4.99 10.46
N GLU A 86 9.29 -4.57 10.83
CA GLU A 86 9.59 -4.11 12.19
C GLU A 86 9.00 -2.72 12.51
N THR A 87 8.76 -1.88 11.49
CA THR A 87 8.38 -0.46 11.68
C THR A 87 6.88 -0.21 11.46
N TYR A 88 6.22 -1.02 10.64
CA TYR A 88 4.84 -0.81 10.21
C TYR A 88 3.96 -2.01 10.54
N GLU A 89 2.72 -1.72 10.91
CA GLU A 89 1.66 -2.71 11.11
C GLU A 89 0.52 -2.46 10.12
N SER A 90 -0.17 -3.51 9.70
CA SER A 90 -1.33 -3.39 8.82
C SER A 90 -2.48 -2.72 9.57
N VAL A 91 -3.04 -1.68 8.97
CA VAL A 91 -4.26 -1.06 9.48
C VAL A 91 -5.45 -1.79 8.88
N GLU A 92 -6.23 -2.50 9.69
CA GLU A 92 -7.52 -3.03 9.25
C GLU A 92 -8.44 -1.85 8.93
N THR A 93 -8.85 -1.73 7.67
CA THR A 93 -9.91 -0.79 7.31
C THR A 93 -11.21 -1.44 7.77
N SER A 94 -11.69 -1.07 8.96
CA SER A 94 -13.06 -1.42 9.35
C SER A 94 -13.99 -0.72 8.37
N GLU A 95 -14.44 -1.45 7.35
CA GLU A 95 -15.54 -1.01 6.50
C GLU A 95 -16.71 -0.65 7.42
N ASN A 96 -16.93 0.65 7.51
CA ASN A 96 -18.03 1.29 8.18
C ASN A 96 -19.31 0.52 7.80
N GLN A 97 -19.93 -0.14 8.78
CA GLN A 97 -21.23 -0.77 8.56
C GLN A 97 -22.17 0.30 8.03
N LEU A 98 -22.58 0.17 6.76
CA LEU A 98 -23.79 0.85 6.30
C LEU A 98 -24.89 0.47 7.31
N PRO A 99 -25.66 1.44 7.85
CA PRO A 99 -26.81 1.09 8.65
C PRO A 99 -27.69 0.19 7.77
N LYS A 100 -27.83 -1.08 8.16
CA LYS A 100 -28.87 -1.95 7.61
C LYS A 100 -30.16 -1.18 7.78
N GLY A 101 -30.72 -0.72 6.67
CA GLY A 101 -32.01 -0.04 6.64
C GLY A 101 -33.00 -0.86 7.44
N THR A 102 -33.42 -0.27 8.56
CA THR A 102 -34.74 -0.48 9.13
C THR A 102 -35.77 -0.28 8.04
N GLU A 103 -36.79 -1.14 8.02
CA GLU A 103 -38.16 -0.98 7.51
C GLU A 103 -38.60 -2.26 6.77
N VAL A 104 -39.76 -2.88 7.01
CA VAL A 104 -40.86 -2.75 7.99
C VAL A 104 -41.51 -4.14 8.00
N THR A 105 -41.87 -4.64 9.18
CA THR A 105 -42.73 -5.81 9.32
C THR A 105 -44.13 -5.46 8.82
N SER A 106 -44.53 -5.98 7.66
CA SER A 106 -45.92 -5.93 7.20
C SER A 106 -46.75 -6.94 7.99
N SER A 107 -47.12 -6.57 9.22
CA SER A 107 -48.21 -7.21 9.96
C SER A 107 -49.53 -6.58 9.54
N GLU A 108 -50.29 -7.38 8.79
CA GLU A 108 -51.75 -7.52 8.76
C GLU A 108 -52.57 -6.31 9.25
N VAL A 109 -53.24 -5.64 8.33
CA VAL A 109 -54.43 -4.83 8.63
C VAL A 109 -55.63 -5.55 8.01
N GLU A 110 -56.42 -6.17 8.88
CA GLU A 110 -57.73 -6.77 8.58
C GLU A 110 -58.68 -5.72 7.99
N ILE A 111 -59.30 -6.05 6.87
CA ILE A 111 -60.47 -5.31 6.37
C ILE A 111 -61.70 -6.18 6.66
N GLN A 112 -62.35 -5.91 7.79
CA GLN A 112 -63.71 -6.37 8.05
C GLN A 112 -64.68 -5.28 7.57
N SER A 113 -65.45 -5.57 6.52
CA SER A 113 -66.78 -4.95 6.37
C SER A 113 -67.72 -5.86 5.56
N THR A 114 -68.60 -6.48 6.33
CA THR A 114 -69.89 -7.06 5.97
C THR A 114 -70.74 -6.12 5.10
N THR A 115 -71.52 -6.65 4.15
CA THR A 115 -73.01 -6.70 4.23
C THR A 115 -73.63 -7.13 2.88
N THR A 116 -74.35 -8.24 2.96
CA THR A 116 -75.55 -8.75 2.25
C THR A 116 -76.35 -7.73 1.41
N PHE A 117 -76.66 -8.00 0.14
CA PHE A 117 -77.84 -8.71 -0.40
C PHE A 117 -77.70 -8.89 -1.91
#